data_AF-A0A2E3U610-F1
#
_entry.id   AF-A0A2E3U610-F1
#
_cell.length_a   1.000
_cell.length_b   1.000
_cell.length_c   1.000
_cell.angle_alpha   90.00
_cell.angle_beta   90.00
_cell.angle_gamma   90.00
#
_symmetry.space_group_name_H-M   'P 1'
#
loop_
_entity.id
_entity.type
_entity.pdbx_description
1 polymer ?
#
loop_
_entity_poly.entity_id
_entity_poly.type
_entity_poly.pdbx_seq_one_letter_code
_entity_poly.pdbx_strand_id
1 'polypeptide(L)'
;MGRHDAGGRARQPAHSSLSFSAPGLLTKVESLYYDVDNDRLLVADEAFSHRSIRIYNGAGQFTGEVIANTFFSSEPEGIALYQCENGEGYWIITDQHYTDDNKFQVFDRRSLAHLGTIKGQVTRNTDGIWLAQQGFGPFPEGALYPVHDDGSVTAMDWRDIASGLSLTRRCQ
;
A
#
# COMPACT_ATOMS: atom_id res chain seq x y z
N MET A 1 -15.47 -9.43 28.88
CA MET A 1 -16.50 -8.73 29.70
C MET A 1 -16.84 -7.43 28.97
N GLY A 2 -17.94 -7.39 28.21
CA GLY A 2 -18.33 -6.21 27.43
C GLY A 2 -18.86 -5.09 28.33
N ARG A 3 -18.47 -3.83 28.07
CA ARG A 3 -19.01 -2.67 28.80
C ARG A 3 -20.36 -2.27 28.18
N HIS A 4 -21.45 -2.63 28.86
CA HIS A 4 -22.80 -2.18 28.54
C HIS A 4 -23.02 -0.74 29.05
N ASP A 5 -23.89 0.02 28.40
CA ASP A 5 -24.35 1.30 28.93
C ASP A 5 -25.41 1.12 30.04
N ALA A 6 -25.81 2.22 30.69
CA ALA A 6 -26.74 2.19 31.83
C ALA A 6 -28.14 1.63 31.47
N GLY A 7 -28.43 1.40 30.19
CA GLY A 7 -29.65 0.79 29.67
C GLY A 7 -29.49 -0.66 29.21
N GLY A 8 -28.35 -1.30 29.43
CA GLY A 8 -28.10 -2.69 29.05
C GLY A 8 -27.91 -2.92 27.55
N ARG A 9 -27.83 -1.87 26.72
CA ARG A 9 -27.46 -2.02 25.31
C ARG A 9 -25.96 -2.26 25.23
N ALA A 10 -25.58 -3.19 24.35
CA ALA A 10 -24.19 -3.27 23.91
C ALA A 10 -23.83 -1.89 23.33
N ARG A 11 -22.78 -1.25 23.85
CA ARG A 11 -22.26 -0.03 23.25
C ARG A 11 -21.95 -0.35 21.79
N GLN A 12 -22.61 0.36 20.86
CA GLN A 12 -22.19 0.30 19.47
C GLN A 12 -20.71 0.70 19.41
N PRO A 13 -19.87 -0.06 18.71
CA PRO A 13 -18.50 0.37 18.48
C PRO A 13 -18.55 1.76 17.85
N ALA A 14 -17.65 2.64 18.29
CA ALA A 14 -17.51 3.93 17.66
C ALA A 14 -17.14 3.69 16.18
N HIS A 15 -17.97 4.18 15.26
CA HIS A 15 -17.68 4.16 13.84
C HIS A 15 -16.93 5.45 13.49
N SER A 16 -15.69 5.33 13.01
CA SER A 16 -14.98 6.44 12.36
C SER A 16 -15.31 6.42 10.87
N SER A 17 -15.76 7.56 10.33
CA SER A 17 -15.94 7.78 8.90
C SER A 17 -14.79 8.62 8.37
N LEU A 18 -14.35 8.35 7.14
CA LEU A 18 -13.40 9.22 6.47
C LEU A 18 -14.02 10.63 6.27
N SER A 19 -13.26 11.67 6.61
CA SER A 19 -13.65 13.06 6.37
C SER A 19 -13.08 13.54 5.03
N PHE A 20 -13.97 13.79 4.07
CA PHE A 20 -13.62 14.13 2.69
C PHE A 20 -13.63 15.64 2.37
N SER A 21 -13.45 16.50 3.37
CA SER A 21 -13.30 17.93 3.14
C SER A 21 -12.02 18.20 2.33
N ALA A 22 -12.08 19.11 1.35
CA ALA A 22 -10.87 19.61 0.72
C ALA A 22 -9.87 20.08 1.80
N PRO A 23 -8.58 19.68 1.76
CA PRO A 23 -7.86 19.02 0.65
C PRO A 23 -7.92 17.47 0.56
N GLY A 24 -8.66 16.76 1.42
CA GLY A 24 -8.73 15.29 1.48
C GLY A 24 -9.89 14.65 0.69
N LEU A 25 -10.32 15.22 -0.43
CA LEU A 25 -11.44 14.69 -1.23
C LEU A 25 -10.97 13.60 -2.20
N LEU A 26 -11.51 12.38 -2.13
CA LEU A 26 -11.20 11.29 -3.07
C LEU A 26 -12.08 11.34 -4.32
N THR A 27 -11.57 10.88 -5.47
CA THR A 27 -12.30 10.89 -6.75
C THR A 27 -12.69 9.49 -7.22
N LYS A 28 -11.71 8.62 -7.46
CA LYS A 28 -11.90 7.23 -7.91
C LYS A 28 -10.93 6.40 -7.07
N VAL A 29 -11.45 5.53 -6.20
CA VAL A 29 -10.65 4.84 -5.19
C VAL A 29 -10.63 3.37 -5.49
N GLU A 30 -9.44 2.77 -5.50
CA GLU A 30 -9.29 1.32 -5.62
C GLU A 30 -8.84 0.70 -4.30
N SER A 31 -7.59 0.96 -3.89
CA SER A 31 -6.95 0.28 -2.76
C SER A 31 -6.80 1.15 -1.52
N LEU A 32 -6.84 0.49 -0.36
CA LEU A 32 -6.54 1.09 0.93
C LEU A 32 -5.75 0.13 1.81
N TYR A 33 -4.80 0.66 2.59
CA TYR A 33 -4.03 -0.13 3.55
C TYR A 33 -3.78 0.70 4.82
N TYR A 34 -4.21 0.18 5.98
CA TYR A 34 -3.97 0.81 7.28
C TYR A 34 -2.74 0.21 7.97
N ASP A 35 -1.77 1.06 8.27
CA ASP A 35 -0.62 0.78 9.11
C ASP A 35 -0.89 1.26 10.54
N VAL A 36 -1.09 0.30 11.44
CA VAL A 36 -1.39 0.54 12.84
C VAL A 36 -0.21 1.18 13.58
N ASP A 37 1.03 0.79 13.26
CA ASP A 37 2.22 1.24 14.01
C ASP A 37 2.52 2.73 13.77
N ASN A 38 2.20 3.22 12.58
CA ASN A 38 2.39 4.62 12.18
C ASN A 38 1.09 5.43 12.16
N ASP A 39 -0.03 4.86 12.62
CA ASP A 39 -1.40 5.41 12.52
C ASP A 39 -1.69 6.04 11.15
N ARG A 40 -1.43 5.27 10.09
CA ARG A 40 -1.43 5.77 8.71
C ARG A 40 -2.27 4.89 7.79
N LEU A 41 -3.31 5.45 7.22
CA LEU A 41 -4.11 4.86 6.15
C LEU A 41 -3.69 5.46 4.81
N LEU A 42 -3.10 4.64 3.93
CA LEU A 42 -2.90 4.97 2.54
C LEU A 42 -4.18 4.67 1.77
N VAL A 43 -4.61 5.60 0.92
CA VAL A 43 -5.75 5.42 0.01
C VAL A 43 -5.30 5.80 -1.40
N ALA A 44 -5.38 4.85 -2.33
CA ALA A 44 -5.10 5.08 -3.75
C ALA A 44 -6.29 5.78 -4.40
N ASP A 45 -6.11 7.04 -4.78
CA ASP A 45 -7.03 7.80 -5.62
C ASP A 45 -6.50 7.65 -7.05
N GLU A 46 -7.10 6.78 -7.84
CA GLU A 46 -6.57 6.31 -9.13
C GLU A 46 -6.96 7.21 -10.30
N ALA A 47 -7.96 8.09 -10.10
CA ALA A 47 -8.48 8.97 -11.16
C ALA A 47 -7.32 9.70 -11.85
N PHE A 48 -7.10 9.42 -13.14
CA PHE A 48 -5.85 9.81 -13.83
C PHE A 48 -5.46 11.29 -13.67
N SER A 49 -6.42 12.21 -13.62
CA SER A 49 -6.17 13.66 -13.41
C SER A 49 -5.83 14.05 -11.95
N HIS A 50 -6.12 13.18 -10.99
CA HIS A 50 -5.93 13.38 -9.54
C HIS A 50 -5.08 12.29 -8.88
N ARG A 51 -4.49 11.42 -9.70
CA ARG A 51 -3.83 10.21 -9.26
C ARG A 51 -2.81 10.45 -8.16
N SER A 52 -2.99 9.80 -7.02
CA SER A 52 -2.14 10.00 -5.85
C SER A 52 -2.44 8.97 -4.78
N ILE A 53 -1.56 8.89 -3.78
CA ILE A 53 -1.89 8.21 -2.53
C ILE A 53 -2.16 9.27 -1.48
N ARG A 54 -3.39 9.29 -0.99
CA ARG A 54 -3.81 10.20 0.08
C ARG A 54 -3.64 9.54 1.43
N ILE A 55 -3.13 10.32 2.37
CA ILE A 55 -2.81 9.83 3.70
C ILE A 55 -3.87 10.30 4.70
N TYR A 56 -4.49 9.34 5.38
CA TYR A 56 -5.41 9.57 6.48
C TYR A 56 -4.85 8.92 7.75
N ASN A 57 -5.38 9.27 8.92
CA ASN A 57 -5.12 8.56 10.17
C ASN A 57 -6.21 7.51 10.46
N GLY A 58 -6.06 6.73 11.55
CA GLY A 58 -7.03 5.73 11.98
C GLY A 58 -8.39 6.31 12.41
N ALA A 59 -8.46 7.62 12.66
CA ALA A 59 -9.72 8.34 12.88
C ALA A 59 -10.42 8.75 11.56
N GLY A 60 -9.80 8.47 10.41
CA GLY A 60 -10.32 8.81 9.09
C GLY A 60 -10.10 10.28 8.69
N GLN A 61 -9.18 10.99 9.35
CA GLN A 61 -8.87 12.38 9.06
C GLN A 61 -7.71 12.47 8.07
N PHE A 62 -7.87 13.30 7.04
CA PHE A 62 -6.78 13.58 6.10
C PHE A 62 -5.64 14.28 6.83
N THR A 63 -4.41 13.79 6.68
CA THR A 63 -3.25 14.31 7.42
C THR A 63 -2.64 15.57 6.80
N GLY A 64 -3.02 15.90 5.56
CA GLY A 64 -2.35 16.91 4.74
C GLY A 64 -1.24 16.35 3.85
N GLU A 65 -0.88 15.08 4.03
CA GLU A 65 0.23 14.41 3.35
C GLU A 65 -0.28 13.62 2.12
N VAL A 66 0.51 13.62 1.04
CA VAL A 66 0.17 12.98 -0.24
C VAL A 66 1.43 12.41 -0.89
N ILE A 67 1.36 11.18 -1.39
CA ILE A 67 2.34 10.69 -2.39
C ILE A 67 1.88 11.20 -3.75
N ALA A 68 2.65 12.14 -4.30
CA ALA A 68 2.25 12.92 -5.46
C ALA A 68 2.20 12.11 -6.77
N ASN A 69 1.42 12.63 -7.72
CA ASN A 69 1.28 12.08 -9.07
C ASN A 69 2.59 11.93 -9.84
N THR A 70 3.68 12.60 -9.44
CA THR A 70 4.99 12.52 -10.11
C THR A 70 5.58 11.12 -10.07
N PHE A 71 5.16 10.28 -9.12
CA PHE A 71 5.59 8.88 -9.02
C PHE A 71 4.69 7.92 -9.81
N PHE A 72 3.56 8.38 -10.33
CA PHE A 72 2.59 7.56 -11.04
C PHE A 72 2.47 8.10 -12.47
N SER A 73 2.83 7.28 -13.45
CA SER A 73 2.68 7.64 -14.87
C SER A 73 1.33 7.18 -15.44
N SER A 74 0.65 6.29 -14.72
CA SER A 74 -0.68 5.76 -14.95
C SER A 74 -1.42 5.65 -13.61
N GLU A 75 -2.26 4.64 -13.39
CA GLU A 75 -3.17 4.57 -12.24
C GLU A 75 -2.46 3.93 -11.01
N PRO A 76 -2.45 4.60 -9.83
CA PRO A 76 -2.05 3.97 -8.59
C PRO A 76 -3.11 2.97 -8.14
N GLU A 77 -2.71 1.71 -7.99
CA GLU A 77 -3.63 0.60 -7.68
C GLU A 77 -3.29 -0.05 -6.34
N GLY A 78 -2.92 -1.33 -6.36
CA GLY A 78 -2.61 -2.15 -5.20
C GLY A 78 -1.53 -1.55 -4.30
N ILE A 79 -1.71 -1.75 -2.99
CA ILE A 79 -0.80 -1.31 -1.93
C ILE A 79 -0.38 -2.55 -1.11
N ALA A 80 0.91 -2.71 -0.89
CA ALA A 80 1.47 -3.72 0.01
C ALA A 80 2.47 -3.07 0.98
N LEU A 81 2.64 -3.73 2.14
CA LEU A 81 3.46 -3.24 3.24
C LEU A 81 4.46 -4.31 3.68
N TYR A 82 5.75 -3.99 3.59
CA TYR A 82 6.83 -4.71 4.25
C TYR A 82 7.05 -4.09 5.64
N GLN A 83 6.87 -4.86 6.71
CA GLN A 83 6.85 -4.39 8.09
C GLN A 83 8.06 -4.87 8.87
N CYS A 84 8.87 -3.93 9.35
CA CYS A 84 9.85 -4.16 10.41
C CYS A 84 9.36 -3.58 11.74
N GLU A 85 10.09 -3.90 12.81
CA GLU A 85 9.85 -3.32 14.13
C GLU A 85 9.93 -1.79 14.12
N ASN A 86 9.33 -1.16 15.13
CA ASN A 86 9.39 0.29 15.35
C ASN A 86 8.90 1.14 14.16
N GLY A 87 7.90 0.61 13.42
CA GLY A 87 7.28 1.30 12.29
C GLY A 87 8.17 1.39 11.05
N GLU A 88 9.32 0.70 11.01
CA GLU A 88 10.21 0.65 9.84
C GLU A 88 9.69 -0.30 8.76
N GLY A 89 10.25 -0.17 7.55
CA GLY A 89 9.93 -1.02 6.41
C GLY A 89 9.56 -0.21 5.18
N TYR A 90 8.72 -0.78 4.31
CA TYR A 90 8.51 -0.24 2.97
C TYR A 90 7.05 -0.34 2.52
N TRP A 91 6.57 0.71 1.86
CA TRP A 91 5.37 0.66 1.04
C TRP A 91 5.74 0.26 -0.38
N ILE A 92 4.94 -0.61 -0.99
CA ILE A 92 5.02 -0.98 -2.39
C ILE A 92 3.67 -0.66 -3.00
N ILE A 93 3.65 0.12 -4.06
CA ILE A 93 2.42 0.66 -4.64
C ILE A 93 2.48 0.50 -6.15
N THR A 94 1.45 -0.10 -6.73
CA THR A 94 1.39 -0.30 -8.17
C THR A 94 1.23 1.04 -8.91
N ASP A 95 1.91 1.19 -10.05
CA ASP A 95 1.60 2.15 -11.12
C ASP A 95 1.18 1.27 -12.31
N GLN A 96 -0.13 1.09 -12.52
CA GLN A 96 -0.70 0.09 -13.42
C GLN A 96 -0.55 0.51 -14.87
N HIS A 97 0.05 -0.37 -15.68
CA HIS A 97 0.06 -0.19 -17.14
C HIS A 97 -0.30 -1.49 -17.83
N TYR A 98 -1.08 -1.41 -18.91
CA TYR A 98 -1.43 -2.54 -19.77
C TYR A 98 -0.24 -3.14 -20.55
N THR A 99 0.92 -2.46 -20.54
CA THR A 99 2.14 -2.85 -21.26
C THR A 99 3.21 -3.37 -20.31
N ASP A 100 4.39 -3.68 -20.86
CA ASP A 100 5.61 -3.94 -20.09
C ASP A 100 6.11 -2.71 -19.29
N ASP A 101 5.39 -1.59 -19.33
CA ASP A 101 5.66 -0.43 -18.49
C ASP A 101 5.03 -0.49 -17.10
N ASN A 102 4.35 -1.56 -16.73
CA ASN A 102 3.78 -1.71 -15.39
C ASN A 102 4.87 -1.65 -14.32
N LYS A 103 4.67 -0.82 -13.28
CA LYS A 103 5.70 -0.55 -12.26
C LYS A 103 5.15 -0.75 -10.86
N PHE A 104 6.06 -0.89 -9.92
CA PHE A 104 5.75 -0.77 -8.51
C PHE A 104 6.70 0.25 -7.88
N GLN A 105 6.13 1.29 -7.32
CA GLN A 105 6.83 2.36 -6.62
C GLN A 105 7.07 1.94 -5.17
N VAL A 106 8.31 2.11 -4.71
CA VAL A 106 8.72 1.72 -3.36
C VAL A 106 9.03 2.96 -2.55
N PHE A 107 8.46 3.05 -1.35
CA PHE A 107 8.65 4.17 -0.43
C PHE A 107 9.05 3.70 0.95
N ASP A 108 9.84 4.52 1.66
CA ASP A 108 10.10 4.31 3.08
C ASP A 108 8.80 4.42 3.88
N ARG A 109 8.57 3.46 4.79
CA ARG A 109 7.29 3.34 5.51
C ARG A 109 6.93 4.56 6.35
N ARG A 110 7.94 5.23 6.92
CA ARG A 110 7.76 6.39 7.83
C ARG A 110 7.77 7.71 7.08
N SER A 111 8.85 7.98 6.37
CA SER A 111 9.10 9.27 5.72
C SER A 111 8.36 9.42 4.38
N LEU A 112 7.84 8.32 3.81
CA LEU A 112 7.29 8.28 2.45
C LEU A 112 8.30 8.74 1.37
N ALA A 113 9.60 8.73 1.69
CA ALA A 113 10.63 9.00 0.71
C ALA A 113 10.62 7.90 -0.36
N HIS A 114 10.66 8.28 -1.64
CA HIS A 114 10.76 7.32 -2.74
C HIS A 114 12.14 6.65 -2.72
N LEU A 115 12.14 5.33 -2.66
CA LEU A 115 13.36 4.50 -2.60
C LEU A 115 13.71 3.90 -3.95
N GLY A 116 12.74 3.86 -4.88
CA GLY A 116 12.95 3.42 -6.24
C GLY A 116 11.73 2.74 -6.84
N THR A 117 11.94 2.14 -8.00
CA THR A 117 10.89 1.54 -8.80
C THR A 117 11.33 0.15 -9.23
N ILE A 118 10.42 -0.83 -9.10
CA ILE A 118 10.62 -2.19 -9.61
C ILE A 118 9.67 -2.47 -10.78
N LYS A 119 10.07 -3.37 -11.68
CA LYS A 119 9.27 -3.85 -12.80
C LYS A 119 9.40 -5.36 -12.92
N GLY A 120 8.31 -6.04 -13.26
CA GLY A 120 8.35 -7.44 -13.64
C GLY A 120 8.82 -7.62 -15.08
N GLN A 121 9.39 -8.77 -15.42
CA GLN A 121 9.76 -9.09 -16.80
C GLN A 121 8.54 -9.31 -17.70
N VAL A 122 7.46 -9.83 -17.13
CA VAL A 122 6.21 -10.16 -17.86
C VAL A 122 4.97 -9.54 -17.22
N THR A 123 5.04 -9.23 -15.92
CA THR A 123 3.95 -8.66 -15.13
C THR A 123 3.49 -7.33 -15.71
N ARG A 124 2.20 -7.24 -16.01
CA ARG A 124 1.51 -6.07 -16.55
C ARG A 124 0.05 -6.08 -16.11
N ASN A 125 -0.60 -4.94 -16.29
CA ASN A 125 -1.99 -4.68 -15.92
C ASN A 125 -2.26 -5.20 -14.51
N THR A 126 -1.48 -4.69 -13.56
CA THR A 126 -1.62 -5.11 -12.17
C THR A 126 -2.53 -4.15 -11.43
N ASP A 127 -3.64 -4.66 -10.92
CA ASP A 127 -4.47 -3.99 -9.94
C ASP A 127 -3.93 -4.32 -8.54
N GLY A 128 -4.41 -5.44 -7.97
CA GLY A 128 -4.06 -5.90 -6.63
C GLY A 128 -2.66 -6.50 -6.51
N ILE A 129 -2.05 -6.26 -5.35
CA ILE A 129 -0.78 -6.87 -4.93
C ILE A 129 -0.87 -7.36 -3.49
N TRP A 130 -0.09 -8.38 -3.16
CA TRP A 130 0.11 -8.82 -1.79
C TRP A 130 1.57 -9.15 -1.52
N LEU A 131 2.06 -8.86 -0.31
CA LEU A 131 3.40 -9.23 0.11
C LEU A 131 3.31 -10.34 1.17
N ALA A 132 3.85 -11.51 0.85
CA ALA A 132 4.10 -12.56 1.82
C ALA A 132 5.52 -12.38 2.36
N GLN A 133 5.68 -11.65 3.46
CA GLN A 133 7.00 -11.32 4.02
C GLN A 133 7.68 -12.50 4.72
N GLN A 134 6.90 -13.41 5.33
CA GLN A 134 7.48 -14.62 5.93
C GLN A 134 8.05 -15.51 4.82
N GLY A 135 9.24 -16.06 5.01
CA GLY A 135 9.83 -17.00 4.06
C GLY A 135 9.08 -18.33 3.99
N PHE A 136 8.95 -18.89 2.79
CA PHE A 136 8.36 -20.21 2.52
C PHE A 136 8.91 -20.82 1.24
N GLY A 137 9.04 -22.14 1.20
CA GLY A 137 9.39 -22.91 -0.01
C GLY A 137 10.57 -22.28 -0.79
N PRO A 138 10.38 -21.92 -2.08
CA PRO A 138 11.43 -21.32 -2.90
C PRO A 138 11.74 -19.84 -2.57
N PHE A 139 10.96 -19.20 -1.71
CA PHE A 139 11.06 -17.79 -1.32
C PHE A 139 11.49 -17.66 0.15
N PRO A 140 12.78 -17.88 0.49
CA PRO A 140 13.24 -17.94 1.88
C PRO A 140 13.13 -16.61 2.64
N GLU A 141 12.90 -15.50 1.95
CA GLU A 141 12.72 -14.15 2.52
C GLU A 141 11.39 -13.53 2.11
N GLY A 142 10.45 -14.35 1.62
CA GLY A 142 9.16 -13.90 1.16
C GLY A 142 9.13 -13.49 -0.31
N ALA A 143 7.94 -13.09 -0.77
CA ALA A 143 7.69 -12.72 -2.16
C ALA A 143 6.56 -11.69 -2.27
N LEU A 144 6.67 -10.83 -3.28
CA LEU A 144 5.58 -9.98 -3.76
C LEU A 144 4.77 -10.74 -4.81
N TYR A 145 3.45 -10.71 -4.67
CA TYR A 145 2.48 -11.34 -5.55
C TYR A 145 1.58 -10.29 -6.20
N PRO A 146 1.93 -9.82 -7.40
CA PRO A 146 1.06 -8.98 -8.19
C PRO A 146 0.14 -9.79 -9.10
N VAL A 147 -1.12 -9.35 -9.20
CA VAL A 147 -2.02 -9.75 -10.29
C VAL A 147 -1.37 -9.42 -11.62
N HIS A 148 -1.56 -10.30 -12.59
CA HIS A 148 -1.03 -10.17 -13.94
C HIS A 148 -2.16 -10.35 -14.95
N ASP A 149 -2.47 -9.25 -15.65
CA ASP A 149 -3.31 -9.26 -16.85
C ASP A 149 -4.70 -9.87 -16.59
N ASP A 150 -5.26 -9.58 -15.42
CA ASP A 150 -6.58 -10.05 -14.92
C ASP A 150 -6.82 -11.58 -14.94
N GLY A 151 -5.81 -12.37 -15.26
CA GLY A 151 -5.95 -13.81 -15.47
C GLY A 151 -5.07 -14.67 -14.58
N SER A 152 -4.04 -14.09 -13.98
CA SER A 152 -3.05 -14.83 -13.20
C SER A 152 -2.38 -13.98 -12.13
N VAL A 153 -1.48 -14.58 -11.37
CA VAL A 153 -0.55 -13.87 -10.48
C VAL A 153 0.88 -14.25 -10.86
N THR A 154 1.80 -13.30 -10.72
CA THR A 154 3.24 -13.59 -10.76
C THR A 154 3.81 -13.60 -9.34
N ALA A 155 5.06 -14.03 -9.19
CA ALA A 155 5.78 -13.97 -7.92
C ALA A 155 7.14 -13.32 -8.16
N MET A 156 7.48 -12.34 -7.34
CA MET A 156 8.78 -11.66 -7.34
C MET A 156 9.47 -11.94 -6.02
N ASP A 157 10.66 -12.55 -6.06
CA ASP A 157 11.43 -12.86 -4.86
C ASP A 157 11.83 -11.57 -4.13
N TRP A 158 11.53 -11.48 -2.84
CA TRP A 158 11.87 -10.31 -2.04
C TRP A 158 13.38 -10.02 -2.04
N ARG A 159 14.22 -11.06 -2.16
CA ARG A 159 15.67 -10.91 -2.21
C ARG A 159 16.12 -10.07 -3.40
N ASP A 160 15.47 -10.24 -4.54
CA ASP A 160 15.81 -9.53 -5.78
C ASP A 160 15.36 -8.07 -5.68
N ILE A 161 14.16 -7.84 -5.16
CA ILE A 161 13.64 -6.48 -4.88
C ILE A 161 14.56 -5.74 -3.91
N ALA A 162 14.85 -6.36 -2.77
CA ALA A 162 15.68 -5.75 -1.73
C ALA A 162 17.11 -5.51 -2.21
N SER A 163 17.70 -6.45 -2.96
CA SER A 163 19.04 -6.25 -3.51
C SER A 163 19.07 -5.15 -4.57
N GLY A 164 18.08 -5.11 -5.46
CA GLY A 164 18.00 -4.11 -6.53
C GLY A 164 17.84 -2.67 -6.03
N LEU A 165 17.18 -2.49 -4.89
CA LEU A 165 16.93 -1.19 -4.28
C LEU A 165 17.76 -0.92 -3.01
N SER A 166 18.72 -1.80 -2.68
CA SER A 166 19.53 -1.71 -1.45
C SER A 166 18.71 -1.62 -0.15
N LEU A 167 17.61 -2.38 -0.08
CA LEU A 167 16.70 -2.44 1.06
C LEU A 167 17.08 -3.53 2.06
N THR A 168 16.47 -3.46 3.24
CA THR A 168 16.53 -4.49 4.26
C THR A 168 15.86 -5.77 3.78
N ARG A 169 16.65 -6.85 3.74
CA ARG A 169 16.21 -8.19 3.32
C ARG A 169 15.40 -8.94 4.38
N ARG A 170 15.72 -8.72 5.65
CA ARG A 170 15.02 -9.29 6.81
C ARG A 170 15.01 -8.26 7.93
N CYS A 171 13.85 -8.08 8.55
CA CYS A 171 13.78 -7.36 9.81
C CYS A 171 14.47 -8.21 10.89
N GLN A 172 15.32 -7.57 11.69
CA GLN A 172 15.94 -8.19 12.85
C GLN A 172 15.05 -8.05 14.07
#